data_AF-A0A965WXF8-F1
#
_entry.id   AF-A0A965WXF8-F1
#
_cell.length_a   1.000
_cell.length_b   1.000
_cell.length_c   1.000
_cell.angle_alpha   90.00
_cell.angle_beta   90.00
_cell.angle_gamma   90.00
#
_symmetry.space_group_name_H-M   'P 1'
#
loop_
_entity.id
_entity.type
_entity.pdbx_description
1 polymer ?
#
loop_
_entity_poly.entity_id
_entity_poly.type
_entity_poly.pdbx_seq_one_letter_code
_entity_poly.pdbx_strand_id
1 'polypeptide(L)'
;MEEIRIICPACGQPFQADAAKKHVFCVNCGTMVDRTRDIEAQIGQTPATPSDQHYETVKSAFEAVRFPVIDKKTGQKGDRLVELWTTLIFHGQNSRSRWATQTATKDIGQFFERKVWKELLEQAGSDRQRLLVDELLDSAVVYLSACRDDSRYGSKLLGMVRMSSEAVVTKTASDICQHIIAFLLRIDKPGESEAIIHAIVMAFPRVFPAQRQVLADVMAELLTPEEQTAALTIVARVAEQGRRS
;
A
#
# COMPACT_ATOMS: atom_id res chain seq x y z
N MET A 1 -1.38 -16.40 -27.34
CA MET A 1 -0.71 -15.44 -26.44
C MET A 1 0.72 -15.88 -26.36
N GLU A 2 1.66 -15.00 -26.70
CA GLU A 2 3.08 -15.29 -26.56
C GLU A 2 3.47 -15.00 -25.11
N GLU A 3 3.92 -16.02 -24.39
CA GLU A 3 4.35 -15.89 -23.00
C GLU A 3 5.85 -15.69 -22.93
N ILE A 4 6.28 -14.73 -22.12
CA ILE A 4 7.68 -14.49 -21.85
C ILE A 4 8.02 -14.75 -20.40
N ARG A 5 9.29 -15.07 -20.16
CA ARG A 5 9.83 -15.28 -18.81
C ARG A 5 10.48 -13.99 -18.33
N ILE A 6 10.06 -13.51 -17.17
CA ILE A 6 10.52 -12.25 -16.57
C ILE A 6 11.08 -12.53 -15.18
N ILE A 7 12.23 -11.94 -14.86
CA ILE A 7 12.76 -11.93 -13.49
C ILE A 7 12.12 -10.75 -12.76
N CYS A 8 11.40 -11.01 -11.68
CA CYS A 8 10.82 -9.93 -10.89
C CYS A 8 11.94 -9.11 -10.23
N PRO A 9 11.99 -7.78 -10.43
CA PRO A 9 13.03 -6.93 -9.83
C PRO A 9 12.90 -6.84 -8.31
N ALA A 10 11.72 -7.11 -7.75
CA ALA A 10 11.50 -7.05 -6.31
C ALA A 10 11.88 -8.35 -5.59
N CYS A 11 11.46 -9.52 -6.08
CA CYS A 11 11.70 -10.80 -5.39
C CYS A 11 12.76 -11.69 -6.02
N GLY A 12 13.31 -11.30 -7.19
CA GLY A 12 14.31 -12.06 -7.94
C GLY A 12 13.80 -13.37 -8.55
N GLN A 13 12.52 -13.72 -8.35
CA GLN A 13 11.95 -14.96 -8.87
C GLN A 13 11.48 -14.79 -10.32
N PRO A 14 11.70 -15.79 -11.18
CA PRO A 14 11.13 -15.80 -12.51
C PRO A 14 9.61 -16.02 -12.45
N PHE A 15 8.88 -15.40 -13.37
CA PHE A 15 7.47 -15.69 -13.62
C PHE A 15 7.14 -15.56 -15.12
N GLN A 16 6.06 -16.21 -15.55
CA GLN A 16 5.54 -16.07 -16.90
C GLN A 16 4.56 -14.89 -16.97
N ALA A 17 4.63 -14.14 -18.05
CA ALA A 17 3.75 -13.01 -18.32
C ALA A 17 3.46 -12.90 -19.81
N ASP A 18 2.31 -12.31 -20.15
CA ASP A 18 1.94 -12.01 -21.53
C ASP A 18 2.92 -10.97 -22.12
N ALA A 19 3.54 -11.33 -23.25
CA ALA A 19 4.51 -10.48 -23.94
C ALA A 19 3.95 -9.09 -24.25
N ALA A 20 2.65 -9.00 -24.56
CA ALA A 20 1.99 -7.77 -25.01
C ALA A 20 1.61 -6.81 -23.87
N LYS A 21 1.68 -7.23 -22.61
CA LYS A 21 1.26 -6.40 -21.47
C LYS A 21 2.40 -5.54 -20.93
N LYS A 22 2.20 -4.22 -20.92
CA LYS A 22 3.13 -3.22 -20.33
C LYS A 22 3.25 -3.36 -18.82
N HIS A 23 2.16 -3.69 -18.15
CA HIS A 23 2.11 -3.89 -16.71
C HIS A 23 1.80 -5.35 -16.43
N VAL A 24 2.71 -6.04 -15.75
CA VAL A 24 2.56 -7.46 -15.43
C VAL A 24 2.86 -7.67 -13.96
N PHE A 25 2.02 -8.46 -13.29
CA PHE A 25 2.16 -8.72 -11.87
C PHE A 25 2.96 -9.99 -11.64
N CYS A 26 3.99 -9.90 -10.81
CA CYS A 26 4.73 -11.07 -10.38
C CYS A 26 3.80 -12.00 -9.58
N VAL A 27 3.57 -13.20 -10.08
CA VAL A 27 2.73 -14.20 -9.39
C VAL A 27 3.29 -14.62 -8.03
N ASN A 28 4.59 -14.43 -7.80
CA ASN A 28 5.27 -14.84 -6.57
C ASN A 28 5.25 -13.78 -5.47
N CYS A 29 5.18 -12.49 -5.81
CA CYS A 29 5.27 -11.40 -4.82
C CYS A 29 4.33 -10.22 -5.08
N GLY A 30 3.40 -10.35 -6.04
CA GLY A 30 2.43 -9.32 -6.42
C GLY A 30 3.01 -8.00 -6.91
N THR A 31 4.34 -7.90 -7.08
CA THR A 31 4.96 -6.68 -7.57
C THR A 31 4.59 -6.45 -9.02
N MET A 32 4.02 -5.27 -9.29
CA MET A 32 3.82 -4.79 -10.65
C MET A 32 5.21 -4.50 -11.25
N VAL A 33 5.50 -5.17 -12.36
CA VAL A 33 6.67 -4.91 -13.18
C VAL A 33 6.20 -4.05 -14.35
N ASP A 34 6.66 -2.80 -14.37
CA ASP A 34 6.48 -1.90 -15.50
C ASP A 34 7.52 -2.24 -16.57
N ARG A 35 7.02 -2.66 -17.73
CA ARG A 35 7.78 -3.06 -18.91
C ARG A 35 7.57 -2.08 -20.06
N THR A 36 7.05 -0.89 -19.79
CA THR A 36 6.76 0.11 -20.81
C THR A 36 7.98 0.36 -21.68
N ARG A 37 9.17 0.51 -21.08
CA ARG A 37 10.43 0.69 -21.82
C ARG A 37 10.83 -0.53 -22.67
N ASP A 38 10.62 -1.74 -22.15
CA ASP A 38 10.98 -2.98 -22.87
C ASP A 38 10.08 -3.19 -24.08
N ILE A 39 8.79 -2.86 -23.94
CA ILE A 39 7.81 -2.96 -25.03
C ILE A 39 7.99 -1.82 -26.04
N GLU A 40 8.25 -0.59 -25.59
CA GLU A 40 8.56 0.55 -26.46
C GLU A 40 9.88 0.37 -27.23
N ALA A 41 10.84 -0.34 -26.66
CA ALA A 41 12.09 -0.71 -27.32
C ALA A 41 11.90 -1.84 -28.36
N GLN A 42 10.93 -2.73 -28.17
CA GLN A 42 10.63 -3.84 -29.07
C GLN A 42 9.63 -3.48 -30.18
N ILE A 43 8.74 -2.53 -29.90
CA ILE A 43 7.64 -2.10 -30.76
C ILE A 43 7.73 -0.58 -30.81
N GLY A 44 8.32 -0.02 -31.87
CA GLY A 44 8.45 1.43 -32.01
C GLY A 44 7.13 2.16 -31.66
N GLN A 45 7.27 3.28 -30.93
CA GLN A 45 6.20 4.11 -30.33
C GLN A 45 4.79 3.80 -30.84
N THR A 46 4.11 2.89 -30.16
CA THR A 46 2.68 2.67 -30.40
C THR A 46 1.90 3.73 -29.61
N PRO A 47 1.01 4.52 -30.24
CA PRO A 47 0.21 5.52 -29.52
C PRO A 47 -0.58 4.83 -28.41
N ALA A 48 -0.63 5.47 -27.23
CA ALA A 48 -1.36 4.97 -26.08
C ALA A 48 -2.81 4.63 -26.47
N THR A 49 -3.29 3.45 -26.05
CA THR A 49 -4.69 3.10 -26.30
C THR A 49 -5.60 4.08 -25.54
N PRO A 50 -6.85 4.31 -25.98
CA PRO A 50 -7.78 5.19 -25.25
C PRO A 50 -7.99 4.79 -23.78
N SER A 51 -7.86 3.49 -23.47
CA SER A 51 -7.90 2.95 -22.10
C SER A 51 -6.68 3.40 -21.28
N ASP A 52 -5.48 3.35 -21.87
CA ASP A 52 -4.25 3.81 -21.21
C ASP A 52 -4.31 5.31 -20.92
N GLN A 53 -4.85 6.11 -21.85
CA GLN A 53 -4.99 7.56 -21.68
C GLN A 53 -5.98 7.93 -20.57
N HIS A 54 -7.08 7.18 -20.44
CA HIS A 54 -8.04 7.39 -19.36
C HIS A 54 -7.40 7.12 -17.99
N TYR A 55 -6.73 5.97 -17.84
CA TYR A 55 -6.04 5.61 -16.59
C TYR A 55 -5.02 6.66 -16.17
N GLU A 56 -4.15 7.11 -17.08
CA GLU A 56 -3.14 8.14 -16.76
C GLU A 56 -3.75 9.50 -16.40
N THR A 57 -4.90 9.84 -17.00
CA THR A 57 -5.63 11.07 -16.65
C THR A 57 -6.19 11.00 -15.23
N VAL A 58 -6.85 9.90 -14.89
CA VAL A 58 -7.42 9.69 -13.54
C VAL A 58 -6.30 9.59 -12.49
N LYS A 59 -5.20 8.91 -12.81
CA LYS A 59 -4.02 8.85 -11.94
C LYS A 59 -3.42 10.22 -11.68
N SER A 60 -3.23 11.03 -12.72
CA SER A 60 -2.73 12.41 -12.57
C SER A 60 -3.65 13.25 -11.68
N ALA A 61 -4.97 13.08 -11.81
CA ALA A 61 -5.92 13.72 -10.92
C ALA A 61 -5.79 13.18 -9.48
N PHE A 62 -5.56 11.88 -9.30
CA PHE A 62 -5.39 11.25 -7.98
C PHE A 62 -4.16 11.84 -7.28
N GLU A 63 -3.04 11.92 -7.97
CA GLU A 63 -1.79 12.50 -7.47
C GLU A 63 -1.98 13.95 -7.03
N ALA A 64 -2.74 14.76 -7.77
CA ALA A 64 -3.03 16.13 -7.38
C ALA A 64 -3.82 16.24 -6.07
N VAL A 65 -4.71 15.27 -5.81
CA VAL A 65 -5.49 15.19 -4.56
C VAL A 65 -4.65 14.63 -3.41
N ARG A 66 -3.78 13.66 -3.69
CA ARG A 66 -2.85 13.05 -2.74
C ARG A 66 -1.80 14.04 -2.26
N PHE A 67 -1.27 14.86 -3.16
CA PHE A 67 -0.18 15.79 -2.89
C PHE A 67 -0.62 17.27 -2.93
N PRO A 68 -1.50 17.73 -2.01
CA PRO A 68 -1.88 19.13 -1.95
C PRO A 68 -0.67 20.00 -1.52
N VAL A 69 -0.65 21.24 -1.98
CA VAL A 69 0.29 22.26 -1.48
C VAL A 69 -0.09 22.60 -0.04
N ILE A 70 0.82 22.33 0.90
CA ILE A 70 0.66 22.61 2.33
C ILE A 70 1.31 23.93 2.74
N ASP A 71 2.33 24.38 2.00
CA ASP A 71 2.93 25.70 2.15
C ASP A 71 2.89 26.44 0.81
N LYS A 72 2.06 27.49 0.76
CA LYS A 72 1.88 28.30 -0.44
C LYS A 72 3.10 29.15 -0.79
N LYS A 73 3.98 29.46 0.16
CA LYS A 73 5.18 30.28 -0.06
C LYS A 73 6.30 29.48 -0.68
N THR A 74 6.50 28.25 -0.21
CA THR A 74 7.58 27.36 -0.67
C THR A 74 7.13 26.41 -1.77
N GLY A 75 5.81 26.25 -1.97
CA GLY A 75 5.24 25.26 -2.88
C GLY A 75 5.32 23.84 -2.34
N GLN A 76 5.69 23.66 -1.06
CA GLN A 76 5.81 22.35 -0.44
C GLN A 76 4.47 21.61 -0.50
N LYS A 77 4.53 20.35 -0.93
CA LYS A 77 3.38 19.43 -0.95
C LYS A 77 3.47 18.47 0.23
N GLY A 78 2.33 18.09 0.79
CA GLY A 78 2.22 17.02 1.79
C GLY A 78 1.57 15.79 1.16
N ASP A 79 1.86 14.59 1.68
CA ASP A 79 1.23 13.36 1.22
C ASP A 79 0.07 12.96 2.15
N ARG A 80 -1.16 13.06 1.64
CA ARG A 80 -2.37 12.70 2.40
C ARG A 80 -2.50 11.21 2.67
N LEU A 81 -1.93 10.34 1.84
CA LEU A 81 -1.94 8.91 2.13
C LEU A 81 -0.93 8.56 3.23
N VAL A 82 0.18 9.30 3.34
CA VAL A 82 1.06 9.20 4.52
C VAL A 82 0.36 9.69 5.79
N GLU A 83 -0.43 10.76 5.71
CA GLU A 83 -1.31 11.19 6.81
C GLU A 83 -2.24 10.04 7.25
N LEU A 84 -2.85 9.30 6.31
CA LEU A 84 -3.68 8.12 6.61
C LEU A 84 -2.90 7.06 7.40
N TRP A 85 -1.68 6.69 7.00
CA TRP A 85 -0.86 5.71 7.71
C TRP A 85 -0.57 6.13 9.16
N THR A 86 -0.19 7.40 9.37
CA THR A 86 0.04 7.94 10.72
C THR A 86 -1.24 7.98 11.56
N THR A 87 -2.37 8.27 10.94
CA THR A 87 -3.70 8.28 11.57
C THR A 87 -4.11 6.88 12.03
N LEU A 88 -3.87 5.86 11.19
CA LEU A 88 -4.13 4.46 11.54
C LEU A 88 -3.31 4.02 12.75
N ILE A 89 -2.00 4.31 12.76
CA ILE A 89 -1.14 4.00 13.90
C ILE A 89 -1.63 4.71 15.17
N PHE A 90 -1.94 6.00 15.09
CA PHE A 90 -2.44 6.76 16.22
C PHE A 90 -3.72 6.13 16.80
N HIS A 91 -4.70 5.82 15.97
CA HIS A 91 -5.93 5.18 16.44
C HIS A 91 -5.71 3.74 16.92
N GLY A 92 -4.89 2.95 16.24
CA GLY A 92 -4.56 1.60 16.66
C GLY A 92 -3.90 1.53 18.04
N GLN A 93 -3.13 2.56 18.41
CA GLN A 93 -2.50 2.68 19.73
C GLN A 93 -3.48 3.17 20.81
N ASN A 94 -4.37 4.11 20.46
CA ASN A 94 -5.13 4.89 21.43
C ASN A 94 -6.61 4.47 21.54
N SER A 95 -7.17 3.75 20.56
CA SER A 95 -8.60 3.40 20.52
C SER A 95 -8.92 2.06 21.20
N ARG A 96 -8.81 2.06 22.54
CA ARG A 96 -9.09 0.87 23.38
C ARG A 96 -10.55 0.76 23.84
N SER A 97 -11.30 1.87 23.86
CA SER A 97 -12.71 1.86 24.25
C SER A 97 -13.64 1.76 23.03
N ARG A 98 -14.88 1.32 23.25
CA ARG A 98 -15.91 1.27 22.19
C ARG A 98 -16.15 2.64 21.55
N TRP A 99 -16.18 3.71 22.35
CA TRP A 99 -16.35 5.08 21.87
C TRP A 99 -15.15 5.56 21.04
N ALA A 100 -13.93 5.33 21.53
CA ALA A 100 -12.72 5.69 20.77
C ALA A 100 -12.61 4.91 19.46
N THR A 101 -13.05 3.65 19.46
CA THR A 101 -13.14 2.83 18.24
C THR A 101 -14.15 3.41 17.26
N GLN A 102 -15.32 3.84 17.72
CA GLN A 102 -16.33 4.47 16.88
C GLN A 102 -15.88 5.81 16.30
N THR A 103 -15.18 6.63 17.08
CA THR A 103 -14.57 7.88 16.60
C THR A 103 -13.52 7.57 15.53
N ALA A 104 -12.63 6.61 15.78
CA ALA A 104 -11.62 6.22 14.80
C ALA A 104 -12.22 5.67 13.51
N THR A 105 -13.26 4.84 13.59
CA THR A 105 -14.05 4.39 12.43
C THR A 105 -14.54 5.58 11.61
N LYS A 106 -15.10 6.59 12.29
CA LYS A 106 -15.60 7.79 11.62
C LYS A 106 -14.47 8.57 10.97
N ASP A 107 -13.37 8.79 11.66
CA ASP A 107 -12.24 9.59 11.16
C ASP A 107 -11.58 8.93 9.93
N ILE A 108 -11.38 7.60 9.99
CA ILE A 108 -10.82 6.82 8.87
C ILE A 108 -11.81 6.73 7.71
N GLY A 109 -13.09 6.46 7.98
CA GLY A 109 -14.13 6.45 6.95
C GLY A 109 -14.27 7.81 6.26
N GLN A 110 -14.20 8.89 7.04
CA GLN A 110 -14.24 10.25 6.54
C GLN A 110 -13.08 10.59 5.61
N PHE A 111 -11.93 9.91 5.72
CA PHE A 111 -10.80 10.15 4.83
C PHE A 111 -11.21 9.95 3.36
N PHE A 112 -11.81 8.80 3.01
CA PHE A 112 -12.23 8.50 1.63
C PHE A 112 -13.62 9.05 1.28
N GLU A 113 -14.43 9.39 2.28
CA GLU A 113 -15.73 10.05 2.06
C GLU A 113 -15.61 11.53 1.69
N ARG A 114 -14.42 12.15 1.80
CA ARG A 114 -14.22 13.54 1.32
C ARG A 114 -14.59 13.59 -0.16
N LYS A 115 -15.43 14.55 -0.54
CA LYS A 115 -15.98 14.72 -1.89
C LYS A 115 -14.94 14.54 -3.00
N VAL A 116 -13.75 15.11 -2.80
CA VAL A 116 -12.63 15.03 -3.74
C VAL A 116 -12.16 13.59 -4.04
N TRP A 117 -12.12 12.71 -3.04
CA TRP A 117 -11.75 11.31 -3.23
C TRP A 117 -12.90 10.53 -3.84
N LYS A 118 -14.12 10.78 -3.38
CA LYS A 118 -15.31 10.11 -3.88
C LYS A 118 -15.52 10.35 -5.38
N GLU A 119 -15.48 11.60 -5.82
CA GLU A 119 -15.64 11.97 -7.24
C GLU A 119 -14.53 11.35 -8.10
N LEU A 120 -13.31 11.32 -7.58
CA LEU A 120 -12.16 10.78 -8.31
C LEU A 120 -12.22 9.25 -8.45
N LEU A 121 -12.60 8.56 -7.38
CA LEU A 121 -12.79 7.11 -7.40
C LEU A 121 -14.03 6.69 -8.21
N GLU A 122 -15.04 7.56 -8.33
CA GLU A 122 -16.17 7.36 -9.24
C GLU A 122 -15.74 7.55 -10.70
N GLN A 123 -14.93 8.57 -11.01
CA GLN A 123 -14.38 8.81 -12.35
C GLN A 123 -13.44 7.69 -12.81
N ALA A 124 -12.76 7.03 -11.89
CA ALA A 124 -11.89 5.89 -12.18
C ALA A 124 -12.65 4.67 -12.74
N GLY A 125 -13.96 4.57 -12.55
CA GLY A 125 -14.77 3.50 -13.13
C GLY A 125 -14.23 2.10 -12.79
N SER A 126 -13.93 1.31 -13.82
CA SER A 126 -13.36 -0.04 -13.69
C SER A 126 -11.95 -0.06 -13.10
N ASP A 127 -11.19 1.03 -13.22
CA ASP A 127 -9.82 1.16 -12.73
C ASP A 127 -9.75 1.55 -11.26
N ARG A 128 -10.88 1.88 -10.62
CA ARG A 128 -10.96 2.36 -9.24
C ARG A 128 -10.13 1.52 -8.28
N GLN A 129 -10.35 0.20 -8.28
CA GLN A 129 -9.69 -0.70 -7.32
C GLN A 129 -8.18 -0.75 -7.56
N ARG A 130 -7.78 -0.84 -8.83
CA ARG A 130 -6.37 -0.87 -9.22
C ARG A 130 -5.67 0.43 -8.81
N LEU A 131 -6.22 1.57 -9.21
CA LEU A 131 -5.67 2.89 -8.89
C LEU A 131 -5.51 3.08 -7.38
N LEU A 132 -6.54 2.75 -6.60
CA LEU A 132 -6.49 2.88 -5.16
C LEU A 132 -5.42 1.99 -4.53
N VAL A 133 -5.34 0.73 -4.96
CA VAL A 133 -4.34 -0.21 -4.45
C VAL A 133 -2.92 0.25 -4.81
N ASP A 134 -2.70 0.73 -6.02
CA ASP A 134 -1.40 1.22 -6.49
C ASP A 134 -0.93 2.43 -5.66
N GLU A 135 -1.82 3.40 -5.42
CA GLU A 135 -1.50 4.61 -4.65
C GLU A 135 -1.33 4.35 -3.14
N LEU A 136 -2.14 3.44 -2.58
CA LEU A 136 -1.95 2.97 -1.20
C LEU A 136 -0.63 2.22 -1.06
N LEU A 137 -0.27 1.37 -2.02
CA LEU A 137 0.97 0.62 -1.99
C LEU A 137 2.20 1.53 -2.10
N ASP A 138 2.15 2.52 -2.99
CA ASP A 138 3.21 3.52 -3.11
C ASP A 138 3.38 4.31 -1.80
N SER A 139 2.30 4.84 -1.23
CA SER A 139 2.35 5.56 0.04
C SER A 139 2.77 4.69 1.23
N ALA A 140 2.41 3.40 1.24
CA ALA A 140 2.87 2.45 2.24
C ALA A 140 4.39 2.23 2.16
N VAL A 141 4.96 2.17 0.95
CA VAL A 141 6.41 2.10 0.76
C VAL A 141 7.09 3.37 1.29
N VAL A 142 6.52 4.55 1.03
CA VAL A 142 7.03 5.82 1.57
C VAL A 142 6.99 5.81 3.10
N TYR A 143 5.85 5.44 3.69
CA TYR A 143 5.68 5.36 5.14
C TYR A 143 6.67 4.39 5.80
N LEU A 144 6.79 3.17 5.29
CA LEU A 144 7.71 2.17 5.84
C LEU A 144 9.18 2.52 5.64
N SER A 145 9.52 3.18 4.53
CA SER A 145 10.88 3.71 4.33
C SER A 145 11.18 4.79 5.36
N ALA A 146 10.22 5.67 5.67
CA ALA A 146 10.37 6.64 6.75
C ALA A 146 10.57 5.95 8.12
N CYS A 147 9.81 4.89 8.43
CA CYS A 147 10.04 4.10 9.64
C CYS A 147 11.46 3.51 9.70
N ARG A 148 11.97 2.99 8.59
CA ARG A 148 13.32 2.42 8.51
C ARG A 148 14.41 3.48 8.72
N ASP A 149 14.24 4.64 8.09
CA ASP A 149 15.30 5.64 7.95
C ASP A 149 15.27 6.71 9.06
N ASP A 150 14.14 6.87 9.77
CA ASP A 150 13.99 7.83 10.87
C ASP A 150 14.72 7.36 12.14
N SER A 151 15.76 8.11 12.50
CA SER A 151 16.58 7.88 13.69
C SER A 151 15.80 7.92 15.02
N ARG A 152 14.73 8.71 15.12
CA ARG A 152 13.86 8.79 16.30
C ARG A 152 12.94 7.58 16.36
N TYR A 153 12.40 7.13 15.22
CA TYR A 153 11.63 5.90 15.19
C TYR A 153 12.49 4.69 15.59
N GLY A 154 13.72 4.63 15.09
CA GLY A 154 14.72 3.61 15.42
C GLY A 154 15.45 3.82 16.74
N SER A 155 14.85 4.51 17.71
CA SER A 155 15.46 4.77 19.02
C SER A 155 14.60 4.33 20.19
N LYS A 156 15.25 3.93 21.28
CA LYS A 156 14.66 3.64 22.59
C LYS A 156 15.08 4.74 23.58
N LEU A 157 14.39 4.80 24.72
CA LEU A 157 14.68 5.74 25.81
C LEU A 157 14.72 7.21 25.31
N LEU A 158 13.64 7.68 24.68
CA LEU A 158 13.50 9.07 24.20
C LEU A 158 14.63 9.54 23.24
N GLY A 159 15.15 8.66 22.39
CA GLY A 159 16.22 9.02 21.45
C GLY A 159 17.63 8.63 21.89
N MET A 160 17.81 8.14 23.12
CA MET A 160 19.14 7.91 23.69
C MET A 160 19.84 6.65 23.16
N VAL A 161 19.08 5.61 22.77
CA VAL A 161 19.67 4.32 22.34
C VAL A 161 19.16 3.96 20.95
N ARG A 162 20.06 3.90 19.97
CA ARG A 162 19.73 3.45 18.60
C ARG A 162 19.47 1.94 18.58
N MET A 163 18.41 1.54 17.90
CA MET A 163 18.03 0.15 17.67
C MET A 163 18.90 -0.46 16.57
N SER A 164 19.10 -1.78 16.64
CA SER A 164 19.63 -2.52 15.49
C SER A 164 18.64 -2.48 14.33
N SER A 165 19.13 -2.69 13.10
CA SER A 165 18.25 -2.77 11.92
C SER A 165 17.17 -3.84 12.12
N GLU A 166 17.51 -5.01 12.64
CA GLU A 166 16.56 -6.09 12.91
C GLU A 166 15.48 -5.66 13.90
N ALA A 167 15.87 -4.98 14.99
CA ALA A 167 14.90 -4.51 15.97
C ALA A 167 13.95 -3.45 15.40
N VAL A 168 14.42 -2.61 14.46
CA VAL A 168 13.55 -1.67 13.74
C VAL A 168 12.54 -2.43 12.88
N VAL A 169 12.99 -3.44 12.12
CA VAL A 169 12.11 -4.27 11.27
C VAL A 169 11.04 -4.97 12.10
N THR A 170 11.43 -5.63 13.21
CA THR A 170 10.48 -6.29 14.10
C THR A 170 9.49 -5.31 14.69
N LYS A 171 9.94 -4.15 15.18
CA LYS A 171 9.06 -3.09 15.70
C LYS A 171 8.06 -2.63 14.64
N THR A 172 8.52 -2.39 13.41
CA THR A 172 7.65 -2.00 12.30
C THR A 172 6.62 -3.08 11.97
N ALA A 173 7.02 -4.35 11.93
CA ALA A 173 6.08 -5.46 11.74
C ALA A 173 5.05 -5.54 12.87
N SER A 174 5.46 -5.35 14.13
CA SER A 174 4.56 -5.35 15.28
C SER A 174 3.57 -4.18 15.22
N ASP A 175 4.04 -2.97 14.89
CA ASP A 175 3.20 -1.79 14.73
C ASP A 175 2.14 -2.01 13.63
N ILE A 176 2.52 -2.58 12.48
CA ILE A 176 1.59 -2.94 11.41
C ILE A 176 0.55 -3.94 11.92
N CYS A 177 0.98 -5.04 12.54
CA CYS A 177 0.07 -6.10 12.96
C CYS A 177 -0.93 -5.61 14.01
N GLN A 178 -0.45 -4.98 15.08
CA GLN A 178 -1.29 -4.58 16.21
C GLN A 178 -2.12 -3.34 15.93
N HIS A 179 -1.53 -2.33 15.27
CA HIS A 179 -2.12 -1.00 15.20
C HIS A 179 -2.72 -0.67 13.82
N ILE A 180 -2.45 -1.47 12.80
CA ILE A 180 -3.09 -1.33 11.48
C ILE A 180 -3.99 -2.53 11.21
N ILE A 181 -3.43 -3.74 11.08
CA ILE A 181 -4.19 -4.92 10.62
C ILE A 181 -5.26 -5.31 11.64
N ALA A 182 -4.87 -5.65 12.88
CA ALA A 182 -5.84 -6.03 13.92
C ALA A 182 -6.86 -4.93 14.18
N PHE A 183 -6.40 -3.68 14.15
CA PHE A 183 -7.27 -2.53 14.34
C PHE A 183 -8.34 -2.42 13.23
N LEU A 184 -7.94 -2.51 11.95
CA LEU A 184 -8.85 -2.47 10.81
C LEU A 184 -9.80 -3.66 10.75
N LEU A 185 -9.37 -4.84 11.18
CA LEU A 185 -10.23 -6.03 11.27
C LEU A 185 -11.29 -5.92 12.39
N ARG A 186 -11.03 -5.11 13.42
CA ARG A 186 -11.93 -4.93 14.57
C ARG A 186 -12.97 -3.84 14.37
N ILE A 187 -12.71 -2.84 13.54
CA ILE A 187 -13.61 -1.69 13.39
C ILE A 187 -14.77 -2.01 12.43
N ASP A 188 -15.96 -1.52 12.79
CA ASP A 188 -17.16 -1.63 11.97
C ASP A 188 -17.07 -0.67 10.76
N LYS A 189 -17.52 -1.09 9.57
CA LYS A 189 -17.28 -0.50 8.21
C LYS A 189 -15.93 -0.85 7.56
N PRO A 190 -15.90 -1.86 6.66
CA PRO A 190 -14.68 -2.28 6.00
C PRO A 190 -14.16 -1.30 4.93
N GLY A 191 -14.86 -0.20 4.61
CA GLY A 191 -14.38 0.91 3.76
C GLY A 191 -13.41 0.49 2.65
N GLU A 192 -12.26 1.17 2.60
CA GLU A 192 -11.10 0.77 1.79
C GLU A 192 -10.08 -0.07 2.62
N SER A 193 -10.50 -0.61 3.78
CA SER A 193 -9.64 -1.34 4.74
C SER A 193 -8.94 -2.54 4.11
N GLU A 194 -9.62 -3.22 3.18
CA GLU A 194 -9.03 -4.33 2.45
C GLU A 194 -7.87 -3.89 1.56
N ALA A 195 -8.04 -2.77 0.83
CA ALA A 195 -7.00 -2.19 0.00
C ALA A 195 -5.83 -1.70 0.87
N ILE A 196 -6.11 -1.13 2.05
CA ILE A 196 -5.11 -0.69 3.02
C ILE A 196 -4.30 -1.88 3.57
N ILE A 197 -4.97 -2.94 4.03
CA ILE A 197 -4.33 -4.17 4.54
C ILE A 197 -3.47 -4.80 3.43
N HIS A 198 -4.02 -4.93 2.22
CA HIS A 198 -3.25 -5.43 1.08
C HIS A 198 -2.01 -4.57 0.83
N ALA A 199 -2.17 -3.25 0.70
CA ALA A 199 -1.07 -2.34 0.42
C ALA A 199 0.06 -2.43 1.45
N ILE A 200 -0.24 -2.41 2.76
CA ILE A 200 0.81 -2.43 3.78
C ILE A 200 1.53 -3.80 3.86
N VAL A 201 0.80 -4.90 3.68
CA VAL A 201 1.38 -6.25 3.63
C VAL A 201 2.30 -6.39 2.40
N MET A 202 1.88 -5.86 1.25
CA MET A 202 2.67 -5.93 0.01
C MET A 202 3.84 -4.94 0.00
N ALA A 203 3.76 -3.82 0.73
CA ALA A 203 4.85 -2.85 0.85
C ALA A 203 6.00 -3.37 1.72
N PHE A 204 5.69 -4.15 2.77
CA PHE A 204 6.70 -4.64 3.71
C PHE A 204 7.88 -5.37 3.04
N PRO A 205 7.68 -6.41 2.20
CA PRO A 205 8.79 -7.09 1.53
C PRO A 205 9.50 -6.22 0.48
N ARG A 206 8.91 -5.09 0.05
CA ARG A 206 9.60 -4.12 -0.83
C ARG A 206 10.60 -3.27 -0.07
N VAL A 207 10.25 -2.87 1.16
CA VAL A 207 11.11 -2.03 2.01
C VAL A 207 12.14 -2.88 2.79
N PHE A 208 11.78 -4.10 3.16
CA PHE A 208 12.61 -5.03 3.93
C PHE A 208 12.81 -6.37 3.19
N PRO A 209 13.44 -6.38 2.00
CA PRO A 209 13.52 -7.57 1.15
C PRO A 209 14.27 -8.74 1.82
N ALA A 210 15.32 -8.45 2.60
CA ALA A 210 16.09 -9.46 3.33
C ALA A 210 15.33 -10.05 4.54
N GLN A 211 14.30 -9.36 5.03
CA GLN A 211 13.50 -9.73 6.20
C GLN A 211 12.03 -9.97 5.85
N ARG A 212 11.72 -10.33 4.60
CA ARG A 212 10.35 -10.53 4.09
C ARG A 212 9.47 -11.45 4.94
N GLN A 213 10.07 -12.40 5.67
CA GLN A 213 9.35 -13.37 6.50
C GLN A 213 8.95 -12.80 7.86
N VAL A 214 9.60 -11.74 8.34
CA VAL A 214 9.37 -11.18 9.68
C VAL A 214 7.92 -10.72 9.86
N LEU A 215 7.29 -10.15 8.84
CA LEU A 215 5.88 -9.76 8.95
C LEU A 215 4.98 -10.97 9.18
N ALA A 216 5.19 -12.05 8.44
CA ALA A 216 4.37 -13.27 8.59
C ALA A 216 4.60 -13.93 9.95
N ASP A 217 5.84 -13.96 10.44
CA ASP A 217 6.17 -14.50 11.76
C ASP A 217 5.50 -13.67 12.87
N VAL A 218 5.55 -12.34 12.76
CA VAL A 218 4.93 -11.43 13.72
C VAL A 218 3.40 -11.46 13.63
N MET A 219 2.83 -11.66 12.44
CA MET A 219 1.39 -11.90 12.29
C MET A 219 0.97 -13.19 13.01
N ALA A 220 1.77 -14.25 12.89
CA ALA A 220 1.51 -15.52 13.57
C ALA A 220 1.57 -15.40 15.10
N GLU A 221 2.45 -14.53 15.61
CA GLU A 221 2.62 -14.28 17.04
C GLU A 221 1.53 -13.36 17.62
N LEU A 222 1.18 -12.29 16.91
CA LEU A 222 0.40 -11.17 17.48
C LEU A 222 -1.07 -11.16 17.10
N LEU A 223 -1.47 -11.82 16.00
CA LEU A 223 -2.87 -11.89 15.56
C LEU A 223 -3.51 -13.19 16.00
N THR A 224 -4.81 -13.18 16.26
CA THR A 224 -5.58 -14.42 16.45
C THR A 224 -5.63 -15.24 15.15
N PRO A 225 -5.84 -16.57 15.21
CA PRO A 225 -5.96 -17.39 13.99
C PRO A 225 -7.04 -16.90 13.01
N GLU A 226 -8.13 -16.34 13.55
CA GLU A 226 -9.22 -15.75 12.77
C GLU A 226 -8.76 -14.48 12.04
N GLU A 227 -8.07 -13.57 12.72
CA GLU A 227 -7.52 -12.35 12.14
C GLU A 227 -6.43 -12.65 11.09
N GLN A 228 -5.57 -13.63 11.35
CA GLN A 228 -4.56 -14.08 10.39
C GLN A 228 -5.22 -14.59 9.10
N THR A 229 -6.22 -15.45 9.25
CA THR A 229 -6.97 -16.01 8.12
C THR A 229 -7.68 -14.91 7.33
N ALA A 230 -8.31 -13.95 8.02
CA ALA A 230 -8.98 -12.82 7.40
C ALA A 230 -7.99 -11.95 6.61
N ALA A 231 -6.85 -11.58 7.20
CA ALA A 231 -5.83 -10.77 6.56
C ALA A 231 -5.27 -11.45 5.30
N LEU A 232 -4.93 -12.75 5.38
CA LEU A 232 -4.41 -13.50 4.23
C LEU A 232 -5.46 -13.65 3.11
N THR A 233 -6.73 -13.86 3.49
CA THR A 233 -7.85 -13.92 2.54
C THR A 233 -8.04 -12.59 1.81
N ILE A 234 -7.97 -11.47 2.54
CA ILE A 234 -8.03 -10.12 1.97
C ILE A 234 -6.91 -9.93 0.96
N VAL A 235 -5.66 -10.26 1.33
CA VAL A 235 -4.51 -10.10 0.44
C VAL A 235 -4.69 -10.91 -0.85
N ALA A 236 -5.10 -12.18 -0.74
CA ALA A 236 -5.33 -13.03 -1.90
C ALA A 236 -6.46 -12.51 -2.81
N ARG A 237 -7.59 -12.06 -2.23
CA ARG A 237 -8.74 -11.57 -2.96
C ARG A 237 -8.43 -10.26 -3.71
N VAL A 238 -7.80 -9.30 -3.05
CA VAL A 238 -7.43 -8.02 -3.68
C VAL A 238 -6.44 -8.24 -4.83
N ALA A 239 -5.48 -9.16 -4.66
CA ALA A 239 -4.54 -9.53 -5.72
C ALA A 239 -5.22 -10.20 -6.93
N GLU A 240 -6.31 -10.96 -6.72
CA GLU A 240 -7.10 -11.55 -7.81
C GLU A 240 -7.96 -10.51 -8.52
N GLN A 241 -8.56 -9.57 -7.79
CA GLN A 241 -9.33 -8.47 -8.37
C GLN A 241 -8.47 -7.61 -9.30
N GLY A 242 -7.24 -7.27 -8.88
CA GLY A 242 -6.30 -6.51 -9.70
C GLY A 242 -5.82 -7.22 -10.99
N ARG A 243 -6.03 -8.55 -11.11
CA ARG A 243 -5.74 -9.30 -12.36
C ARG A 243 -6.89 -9.24 -13.37
N ARG A 244 -8.11 -8.94 -12.92
CA ARG A 244 -9.34 -8.92 -13.73
C ARG A 244 -9.70 -7.51 -14.22
N SER A 245 -9.17 -6.48 -13.57
CA SER A 245 -9.17 -5.08 -14.02
C SER A 245 -8.11 -4.86 -15.09
#